data_AF-A0A3C0PJH1-F1
#
_entry.id   AF-A0A3C0PJH1-F1
#
_cell.length_a   1.000
_cell.length_b   1.000
_cell.length_c   1.000
_cell.angle_alpha   90.00
_cell.angle_beta   90.00
_cell.angle_gamma   90.00
#
_symmetry.space_group_name_H-M   'P 1'
#
loop_
_entity.id
_entity.type
_entity.pdbx_description
1 polymer ?
#
loop_
_entity_poly.entity_id
_entity_poly.type
_entity_poly.pdbx_seq_one_letter_code
_entity_poly.pdbx_strand_id
1 'polypeptide(L)'
;RNFNACSVITLKSKTGLSDHCLPLNADMNGFMEKNLEIGDFVSGDFGYKIKKSPTGIKAVLNRNGTLLQSEKNCPLNMEKLIGLEKDHASVSFVYQFSNQSLTPYAFRFAVECAIVMPGIKLGMARVTHEKKIYSLQDKNAFSMTGITDWTLDDAGYGVRMIFNMRKPVDLWCFPAPAQYGCTADSGAVTLVINTNVEIEGGKSWTLMGDLVFRKLRIKRDIADEI
;
A
#
# COMPACT_ATOMS: atom_id res chain seq x y z
N ARG A 1 6.65 -24.57 -15.26
CA ARG A 1 5.28 -24.39 -14.70
C ARG A 1 5.00 -22.91 -14.74
N ASN A 2 4.20 -22.46 -15.70
CA ASN A 2 3.99 -21.05 -15.99
C ASN A 2 3.12 -20.44 -14.88
N PHE A 3 3.71 -19.60 -14.05
CA PHE A 3 2.96 -18.61 -13.27
C PHE A 3 2.40 -17.62 -14.29
N ASN A 4 1.13 -17.75 -14.65
CA ASN A 4 0.39 -16.61 -15.18
C ASN A 4 0.36 -15.62 -14.01
N ALA A 5 1.25 -14.62 -14.09
CA ALA A 5 1.32 -13.54 -13.14
C ALA A 5 -0.09 -12.99 -12.94
N CYS A 6 -0.53 -12.92 -11.69
CA CYS A 6 -1.68 -12.13 -11.32
C CYS A 6 -1.47 -10.76 -11.95
N SER A 7 -2.24 -10.44 -12.98
CA SER A 7 -2.10 -9.18 -13.69
C SER A 7 -2.44 -8.08 -12.69
N VAL A 8 -1.42 -7.41 -12.16
CA VAL A 8 -1.57 -6.04 -11.68
C VAL A 8 -1.87 -5.26 -12.95
N ILE A 9 -3.17 -5.12 -13.26
CA ILE A 9 -3.61 -4.47 -14.49
C ILE A 9 -3.15 -3.01 -14.41
N THR A 10 -2.17 -2.68 -15.24
CA THR A 10 -1.77 -1.31 -15.56
C THR A 10 -2.85 -0.68 -16.45
N LEU A 11 -3.97 -0.26 -15.83
CA LEU A 11 -4.89 0.70 -16.43
C LEU A 11 -4.25 2.09 -16.34
N LYS A 12 -3.74 2.60 -17.46
CA LYS A 12 -3.23 3.98 -17.66
C LYS A 12 -2.60 4.62 -16.40
N SER A 13 -1.39 4.16 -16.07
CA SER A 13 -0.36 4.91 -15.32
C SER A 13 -0.85 5.75 -14.11
N LYS A 14 -1.63 5.17 -13.21
CA LYS A 14 -1.60 5.58 -11.81
C LYS A 14 -0.83 4.49 -11.06
N THR A 15 0.34 4.88 -10.55
CA THR A 15 1.34 4.02 -9.92
C THR A 15 0.72 3.13 -8.84
N GLY A 16 1.18 1.88 -8.72
CA GLY A 16 0.62 0.89 -7.78
C GLY A 16 0.78 1.23 -6.30
N LEU A 17 1.47 2.32 -5.96
CA LEU A 17 1.67 2.84 -4.61
C LEU A 17 1.74 4.37 -4.71
N SER A 18 0.73 5.08 -4.19
CA SER A 18 0.72 6.54 -4.07
C SER A 18 1.16 6.93 -2.66
N ASP A 19 2.10 7.85 -2.55
CA ASP A 19 2.77 8.21 -1.31
C ASP A 19 2.24 9.57 -0.82
N HIS A 20 1.47 9.56 0.26
CA HIS A 20 0.75 10.71 0.82
C HIS A 20 1.40 11.20 2.12
N CYS A 21 1.42 12.52 2.31
CA CYS A 21 1.71 13.15 3.60
C CYS A 21 0.46 13.89 4.07
N LEU A 22 -0.05 13.50 5.24
CA LEU A 22 -1.32 13.97 5.79
C LEU A 22 -1.09 14.68 7.15
N PRO A 23 -2.00 15.57 7.57
CA PRO A 23 -2.05 16.06 8.94
C PRO A 23 -2.09 14.91 9.97
N LEU A 24 -1.53 15.11 11.16
CA LEU A 24 -1.51 14.09 12.21
C LEU A 24 -2.90 13.62 12.64
N ASN A 25 -3.89 14.52 12.60
CA ASN A 25 -5.29 14.26 12.92
C ASN A 25 -6.07 13.67 11.74
N ALA A 26 -5.44 13.38 10.60
CA ALA A 26 -6.10 12.75 9.47
C ALA A 26 -6.65 11.37 9.88
N ASP A 27 -7.91 11.13 9.51
CA ASP A 27 -8.58 9.86 9.65
C ASP A 27 -9.01 9.31 8.28
N MET A 28 -9.57 8.10 8.28
CA MET A 28 -9.99 7.42 7.06
C MET A 28 -11.06 8.21 6.30
N ASN A 29 -12.02 8.83 7.00
CA ASN A 29 -13.12 9.55 6.36
C ASN A 29 -12.60 10.81 5.66
N GLY A 30 -11.78 11.61 6.34
CA GLY A 30 -11.17 12.79 5.75
C GLY A 30 -10.20 12.44 4.61
N PHE A 31 -9.52 11.29 4.68
CA PHE A 31 -8.72 10.79 3.56
C PHE A 31 -9.58 10.46 2.33
N MET A 32 -10.72 9.79 2.53
CA MET A 32 -11.64 9.44 1.45
C MET A 32 -12.25 10.67 0.75
N GLU A 33 -12.39 11.78 1.47
CA GLU A 33 -12.83 13.08 0.91
C GLU A 33 -11.73 13.82 0.11
N LYS A 34 -10.47 13.35 0.17
CA LYS A 34 -9.30 13.85 -0.57
C LYS A 34 -8.88 15.30 -0.31
N ASN A 35 -9.18 15.83 0.87
CA ASN A 35 -8.89 17.24 1.20
C ASN A 35 -7.74 17.41 2.21
N LEU A 36 -6.90 16.39 2.40
CA LEU A 36 -5.93 16.33 3.50
C LEU A 36 -4.46 16.24 3.07
N GLU A 37 -4.13 16.42 1.79
CA GLU A 37 -2.73 16.35 1.37
C GLU A 37 -1.95 17.59 1.81
N ILE A 38 -0.86 17.39 2.54
CA ILE A 38 0.09 18.44 2.94
C ILE A 38 1.47 18.26 2.28
N GLY A 39 1.70 17.17 1.54
CA GLY A 39 2.93 16.96 0.77
C GLY A 39 2.74 17.13 -0.74
N ASP A 40 3.83 17.16 -1.49
CA ASP A 40 3.83 17.20 -2.96
C ASP A 40 4.30 15.88 -3.62
N PHE A 41 4.28 14.77 -2.87
CA PHE A 41 4.80 13.48 -3.32
C PHE A 41 3.84 12.71 -4.24
N VAL A 42 2.54 12.98 -4.18
CA VAL A 42 1.52 12.29 -4.99
C VAL A 42 1.59 12.70 -6.47
N SER A 43 1.79 13.99 -6.74
CA SER A 43 1.77 14.56 -8.09
C SER A 43 3.17 14.77 -8.69
N GLY A 44 4.21 14.51 -7.89
CA GLY A 44 5.59 14.83 -8.23
C GLY A 44 6.39 13.67 -8.81
N ASP A 45 7.29 13.98 -9.74
CA ASP A 45 8.20 12.98 -10.31
C ASP A 45 9.27 12.53 -9.32
N PHE A 46 9.58 11.24 -9.34
CA PHE A 46 10.73 10.67 -8.63
C PHE A 46 11.88 10.46 -9.60
N GLY A 47 13.09 10.85 -9.18
CA GLY A 47 14.29 10.30 -9.77
C GLY A 47 14.36 8.80 -9.46
N TYR A 48 14.86 7.97 -10.38
CA TYR A 48 14.94 6.54 -10.13
C TYR A 48 16.23 5.92 -10.65
N LYS A 49 16.68 4.86 -9.97
CA LYS A 49 17.79 4.00 -10.37
C LYS A 49 17.37 2.54 -10.19
N ILE A 50 17.58 1.72 -11.21
CA ILE A 50 17.30 0.29 -11.17
C ILE A 50 18.61 -0.48 -11.22
N LYS A 51 18.79 -1.41 -10.28
CA LYS A 51 19.92 -2.34 -10.24
C LYS A 51 19.39 -3.76 -10.32
N LYS A 52 19.90 -4.52 -11.29
CA LYS A 52 19.67 -5.96 -11.42
C LYS A 52 20.85 -6.70 -10.80
N SER A 53 20.58 -7.79 -10.08
CA SER A 53 21.58 -8.70 -9.52
C SER A 53 21.18 -10.15 -9.79
N PRO A 54 22.07 -11.13 -9.58
CA PRO A 54 21.69 -12.55 -9.63
C PRO A 54 20.57 -12.94 -8.65
N THR A 55 20.39 -12.16 -7.57
CA THR A 55 19.41 -12.40 -6.51
C THR A 55 18.07 -11.71 -6.73
N GLY A 56 17.98 -10.70 -7.61
CA GLY A 56 16.74 -9.96 -7.80
C GLY A 56 16.88 -8.64 -8.55
N ILE A 57 15.85 -7.81 -8.44
CA ILE A 57 15.80 -6.46 -9.01
C ILE A 57 15.52 -5.48 -7.87
N LYS A 58 16.28 -4.38 -7.82
CA LYS A 58 16.10 -3.31 -6.86
C LYS A 58 15.88 -2.00 -7.60
N ALA A 59 14.76 -1.33 -7.34
CA ALA A 59 14.51 0.05 -7.76
C ALA A 59 14.69 0.97 -6.55
N VAL A 60 15.45 2.05 -6.71
CA VAL A 60 15.56 3.13 -5.73
C VAL A 60 14.98 4.36 -6.39
N LEU A 61 13.94 4.93 -5.77
CA LEU A 61 13.27 6.14 -6.18
C LEU A 61 13.57 7.22 -5.14
N ASN A 62 13.87 8.43 -5.57
CA ASN A 62 14.13 9.55 -4.67
C ASN A 62 13.43 10.82 -5.13
N ARG A 63 12.99 11.63 -4.17
CA ARG A 63 12.39 12.94 -4.43
C ARG A 63 12.74 13.90 -3.31
N ASN A 64 13.16 15.10 -3.68
CA ASN A 64 13.18 16.25 -2.79
C ASN A 64 11.83 16.95 -2.96
N GLY A 65 10.97 16.80 -1.98
CA GLY A 65 9.64 17.41 -1.94
C GLY A 65 9.53 18.46 -0.84
N THR A 66 8.30 18.86 -0.59
CA THR A 66 7.94 19.81 0.47
C THR A 66 6.74 19.31 1.24
N LEU A 67 6.75 19.57 2.55
CA LEU A 67 5.65 19.37 3.46
C LEU A 67 5.12 20.73 3.91
N LEU A 68 3.83 21.00 3.82
CA LEU A 68 3.20 22.20 4.37
C LEU A 68 2.87 21.96 5.84
N GLN A 69 3.65 22.56 6.74
CA GLN A 69 3.43 22.46 8.19
C GLN A 69 3.30 23.85 8.79
N SER A 70 2.17 24.14 9.45
CA SER A 70 1.89 25.45 10.06
C SER A 70 2.09 26.61 9.06
N GLU A 71 1.53 26.46 7.86
CA GLU A 71 1.61 27.44 6.75
C GLU A 71 3.02 27.67 6.18
N LYS A 72 4.00 26.85 6.56
CA LYS A 72 5.37 26.93 6.05
C LYS A 72 5.70 25.71 5.19
N ASN A 73 6.36 25.97 4.06
CA ASN A 73 6.93 24.90 3.24
C ASN A 73 8.22 24.38 3.90
N CYS A 74 8.20 23.11 4.27
CA CYS A 74 9.27 22.41 4.94
C CYS A 74 9.92 21.42 3.94
N PRO A 75 11.19 21.59 3.57
CA PRO A 75 11.84 20.68 2.63
C PRO A 75 11.97 19.28 3.23
N LEU A 76 11.53 18.27 2.48
CA LEU A 76 11.54 16.88 2.92
C LEU A 76 12.07 16.00 1.79
N ASN A 77 13.10 15.19 2.08
CA ASN A 77 13.57 14.19 1.13
C ASN A 77 12.87 12.85 1.42
N MET A 78 12.33 12.22 0.38
CA MET A 78 11.80 10.85 0.42
C MET A 78 12.66 9.95 -0.48
N GLU A 79 13.09 8.82 0.08
CA GLU A 79 13.64 7.69 -0.67
C GLU A 79 12.70 6.49 -0.52
N LYS A 80 12.41 5.84 -1.64
CA LYS A 80 11.62 4.61 -1.72
C LYS A 80 12.43 3.55 -2.43
N LEU A 81 12.65 2.44 -1.76
CA LEU A 81 13.37 1.29 -2.28
C LEU A 81 12.38 0.16 -2.45
N ILE A 82 12.32 -0.42 -3.64
CA ILE A 82 11.45 -1.57 -3.95
C ILE A 82 12.34 -2.71 -4.45
N GLY A 83 12.27 -3.87 -3.81
CA GLY A 83 13.01 -5.07 -4.16
C GLY A 83 12.08 -6.18 -4.64
N LEU A 84 12.45 -6.86 -5.73
CA LEU A 84 11.85 -8.10 -6.20
C LEU A 84 12.88 -9.21 -6.06
N GLU A 85 12.56 -10.24 -5.28
CA GLU A 85 13.42 -11.41 -5.10
C GLU A 85 13.26 -12.39 -6.28
N LYS A 86 14.36 -13.01 -6.72
CA LYS A 86 14.32 -13.92 -7.88
C LYS A 86 13.60 -15.24 -7.58
N ASP A 87 13.87 -15.81 -6.40
CA ASP A 87 13.43 -17.17 -6.05
C ASP A 87 12.14 -17.18 -5.21
N HIS A 88 11.64 -16.00 -4.85
CA HIS A 88 10.45 -15.82 -4.05
C HIS A 88 9.49 -14.85 -4.73
N ALA A 89 8.20 -15.18 -4.72
CA ALA A 89 7.15 -14.24 -5.12
C ALA A 89 6.93 -13.22 -3.99
N SER A 90 7.92 -12.35 -3.75
CA SER A 90 7.90 -11.34 -2.70
C SER A 90 8.41 -10.01 -3.22
N VAL A 91 7.75 -8.93 -2.78
CA VAL A 91 8.20 -7.55 -2.98
C VAL A 91 8.60 -7.00 -1.62
N SER A 92 9.85 -6.60 -1.45
CA SER A 92 10.27 -5.82 -0.28
C SER A 92 10.18 -4.33 -0.58
N PHE A 93 9.88 -3.54 0.44
CA PHE A 93 9.89 -2.09 0.31
C PHE A 93 10.46 -1.41 1.55
N VAL A 94 11.17 -0.31 1.32
CA VAL A 94 11.68 0.58 2.36
C VAL A 94 11.34 2.01 1.97
N TYR A 95 10.75 2.73 2.90
CA TYR A 95 10.56 4.18 2.83
C TYR A 95 11.50 4.83 3.83
N GLN A 96 12.16 5.89 3.39
CA GLN A 96 12.96 6.74 4.24
C GLN A 96 12.61 8.20 3.99
N PHE A 97 12.34 8.92 5.07
CA PHE A 97 12.24 10.36 5.06
C PHE A 97 13.48 10.96 5.70
N SER A 98 14.00 12.05 5.15
CA SER A 98 15.12 12.78 5.75
C SER A 98 14.76 14.26 5.90
N ASN A 99 14.82 14.75 7.14
CA ASN A 99 14.62 16.15 7.49
C ASN A 99 15.97 16.86 7.42
N GLN A 100 16.16 17.73 6.43
CA GLN A 100 17.39 18.51 6.27
C GLN A 100 17.36 19.85 7.02
N SER A 101 16.23 20.20 7.63
CA SER A 101 16.07 21.39 8.47
C SER A 101 16.50 21.13 9.91
N LEU A 102 16.56 22.19 10.71
CA LEU A 102 16.68 22.14 12.16
C LEU A 102 15.32 22.03 12.86
N THR A 103 14.23 22.35 12.17
CA THR A 103 12.87 22.29 12.71
C THR A 103 12.35 20.85 12.67
N PRO A 104 11.81 20.29 13.76
CA PRO A 104 11.22 18.96 13.74
C PRO A 104 9.95 18.92 12.89
N TYR A 105 9.72 17.81 12.21
CA TYR A 105 8.53 17.57 11.41
C TYR A 105 7.65 16.51 12.03
N ALA A 106 6.34 16.70 11.92
CA ALA A 106 5.36 15.74 12.38
C ALA A 106 4.19 15.67 11.39
N PHE A 107 3.92 14.48 10.86
CA PHE A 107 2.86 14.24 9.88
C PHE A 107 2.44 12.77 9.91
N ARG A 108 1.33 12.44 9.28
CA ARG A 108 0.94 11.04 9.02
C ARG A 108 1.38 10.67 7.62
N PHE A 109 2.23 9.67 7.50
CA PHE A 109 2.60 9.10 6.21
C PHE A 109 1.62 8.00 5.82
N ALA A 110 1.16 7.99 4.58
CA ALA A 110 0.21 7.01 4.07
C ALA A 110 0.60 6.51 2.68
N VAL A 111 0.59 5.20 2.48
CA VAL A 111 0.82 4.55 1.19
C VAL A 111 -0.51 3.97 0.73
N GLU A 112 -1.09 4.56 -0.30
CA GLU A 112 -2.32 4.08 -0.93
C GLU A 112 -1.99 3.08 -2.04
N CYS A 113 -2.66 1.93 -2.03
CA CYS A 113 -2.65 0.99 -3.14
C CYS A 113 -4.08 0.53 -3.47
N ALA A 114 -4.42 0.51 -4.75
CA ALA A 114 -5.66 -0.07 -5.24
C ALA A 114 -5.38 -1.48 -5.79
N ILE A 115 -6.10 -2.47 -5.30
CA ILE A 115 -5.93 -3.88 -5.66
C ILE A 115 -7.22 -4.41 -6.25
N VAL A 116 -7.14 -4.96 -7.46
CA VAL A 116 -8.25 -5.68 -8.09
C VAL A 116 -8.30 -7.10 -7.54
N MET A 117 -9.40 -7.45 -6.90
CA MET A 117 -9.70 -8.78 -6.35
C MET A 117 -11.08 -9.24 -6.81
N PRO A 118 -11.18 -9.91 -7.97
CA PRO A 118 -12.49 -10.24 -8.54
C PRO A 118 -13.32 -11.18 -7.64
N GLY A 119 -12.70 -11.90 -6.70
CA GLY A 119 -13.40 -12.68 -5.67
C GLY A 119 -14.23 -11.85 -4.69
N ILE A 120 -14.08 -10.51 -4.64
CA ILE A 120 -14.95 -9.62 -3.85
C ILE A 120 -16.41 -9.81 -4.24
N LYS A 121 -16.70 -9.92 -5.54
CA LYS A 121 -18.07 -10.14 -6.03
C LYS A 121 -18.66 -11.48 -5.61
N LEU A 122 -17.80 -12.47 -5.40
CA LEU A 122 -18.17 -13.82 -5.03
C LEU A 122 -18.24 -14.02 -3.50
N GLY A 123 -17.98 -12.98 -2.71
CA GLY A 123 -17.84 -13.13 -1.25
C GLY A 123 -16.61 -13.94 -0.83
N MET A 124 -15.63 -14.12 -1.74
CA MET A 124 -14.46 -14.97 -1.53
C MET A 124 -13.19 -14.18 -1.21
N ALA A 125 -13.32 -12.86 -1.10
CA ALA A 125 -12.25 -11.94 -0.80
C ALA A 125 -12.35 -11.42 0.64
N ARG A 126 -11.23 -11.45 1.38
CA ARG A 126 -11.21 -11.04 2.78
C ARG A 126 -9.85 -10.52 3.21
N VAL A 127 -9.87 -9.65 4.23
CA VAL A 127 -8.69 -9.31 5.02
C VAL A 127 -8.72 -10.12 6.31
N THR A 128 -7.57 -10.61 6.75
CA THR A 128 -7.43 -11.34 8.01
C THR A 128 -6.25 -10.79 8.78
N HIS A 129 -6.46 -10.53 10.07
CA HIS A 129 -5.43 -10.14 11.02
C HIS A 129 -5.72 -10.88 12.32
N GLU A 130 -4.71 -11.60 12.84
CA GLU A 130 -4.86 -12.54 13.96
C GLU A 130 -6.03 -13.53 13.74
N LYS A 131 -7.05 -13.48 14.60
CA LYS A 131 -8.26 -14.32 14.53
C LYS A 131 -9.47 -13.60 13.91
N LYS A 132 -9.31 -12.33 13.51
CA LYS A 132 -10.40 -11.51 12.95
C LYS A 132 -10.39 -11.61 11.42
N ILE A 133 -11.59 -11.74 10.86
CA ILE A 133 -11.82 -11.84 9.41
C ILE A 133 -12.76 -10.71 9.01
N TYR A 134 -12.36 -9.97 7.98
CA TYR A 134 -13.10 -8.85 7.41
C TYR A 134 -13.49 -9.20 5.98
N SER A 135 -14.79 -9.38 5.72
CA SER A 135 -15.30 -9.58 4.36
C SER A 135 -15.15 -8.30 3.55
N LEU A 136 -14.63 -8.41 2.34
CA LEU A 136 -14.55 -7.26 1.42
C LEU A 136 -15.83 -7.08 0.58
N GLN A 137 -16.75 -8.05 0.62
CA GLN A 137 -18.02 -7.97 -0.09
C GLN A 137 -18.96 -6.93 0.52
N ASP A 138 -18.86 -6.70 1.83
CA ASP A 138 -19.80 -5.86 2.59
C ASP A 138 -19.70 -4.37 2.20
N LYS A 139 -18.73 -4.00 1.34
CA LYS A 139 -18.43 -2.65 0.87
C LYS A 139 -18.24 -1.60 1.97
N ASN A 140 -18.14 -2.03 3.22
CA ASN A 140 -17.95 -1.15 4.35
C ASN A 140 -16.46 -0.82 4.50
N ALA A 141 -16.18 0.46 4.73
CA ALA A 141 -14.85 0.88 5.12
C ALA A 141 -14.54 0.38 6.54
N PHE A 142 -13.30 -0.05 6.78
CA PHE A 142 -12.84 -0.44 8.11
C PHE A 142 -11.37 -0.06 8.31
N SER A 143 -10.98 0.02 9.58
CA SER A 143 -9.60 0.28 9.96
C SER A 143 -9.09 -0.75 10.96
N MET A 144 -7.78 -0.94 10.95
CA MET A 144 -7.03 -1.68 11.96
C MET A 144 -5.87 -0.80 12.43
N THR A 145 -5.56 -0.82 13.73
CA THR A 145 -4.56 0.07 14.32
C THR A 145 -3.41 -0.71 14.92
N GLY A 146 -2.19 -0.18 14.79
CA GLY A 146 -0.99 -0.76 15.39
C GLY A 146 -0.66 -2.20 14.96
N ILE A 147 -1.01 -2.58 13.73
CA ILE A 147 -0.76 -3.94 13.21
C ILE A 147 0.62 -4.05 12.58
N THR A 148 1.20 -5.25 12.57
CA THR A 148 2.49 -5.52 11.89
C THR A 148 2.38 -6.56 10.78
N ASP A 149 1.30 -7.34 10.74
CA ASP A 149 1.05 -8.32 9.70
C ASP A 149 -0.44 -8.44 9.42
N TRP A 150 -0.79 -8.73 8.17
CA TRP A 150 -2.14 -9.11 7.78
C TRP A 150 -2.11 -9.86 6.46
N THR A 151 -3.20 -10.56 6.16
CA THR A 151 -3.36 -11.25 4.87
C THR A 151 -4.56 -10.72 4.11
N LEU A 152 -4.41 -10.57 2.81
CA LEU A 152 -5.47 -10.30 1.87
C LEU A 152 -5.64 -11.55 0.98
N ASP A 153 -6.76 -12.23 1.14
CA ASP A 153 -7.08 -13.46 0.43
C ASP A 153 -8.13 -13.19 -0.65
N ASP A 154 -7.92 -13.74 -1.84
CA ASP A 154 -8.95 -13.97 -2.86
C ASP A 154 -9.03 -15.48 -3.12
N ALA A 155 -9.92 -16.15 -2.39
CA ALA A 155 -10.08 -17.60 -2.46
C ALA A 155 -10.66 -18.05 -3.81
N GLY A 156 -11.45 -17.21 -4.48
CA GLY A 156 -12.05 -17.50 -5.78
C GLY A 156 -11.00 -17.62 -6.88
N TYR A 157 -9.91 -16.85 -6.76
CA TYR A 157 -8.80 -16.84 -7.71
C TYR A 157 -7.55 -17.55 -7.21
N GLY A 158 -7.60 -18.10 -6.00
CA GLY A 158 -6.49 -18.85 -5.42
C GLY A 158 -5.29 -17.96 -5.08
N VAL A 159 -5.51 -16.69 -4.71
CA VAL A 159 -4.45 -15.72 -4.41
C VAL A 159 -4.46 -15.38 -2.93
N ARG A 160 -3.28 -15.35 -2.32
CA ARG A 160 -3.04 -14.81 -0.98
C ARG A 160 -1.89 -13.82 -1.03
N MET A 161 -2.12 -12.63 -0.52
CA MET A 161 -1.13 -11.60 -0.27
C MET A 161 -0.89 -11.53 1.24
N ILE A 162 0.36 -11.59 1.67
CA ILE A 162 0.75 -11.49 3.07
C ILE A 162 1.60 -10.25 3.21
N PHE A 163 1.17 -9.31 4.03
CA PHE A 163 1.89 -8.09 4.33
C PHE A 163 2.58 -8.27 5.67
N ASN A 164 3.88 -7.98 5.73
CA ASN A 164 4.65 -7.97 6.97
C ASN A 164 5.38 -6.63 7.08
N MET A 165 5.29 -6.01 8.24
CA MET A 165 5.84 -4.69 8.54
C MET A 165 6.82 -4.80 9.71
N ARG A 166 7.92 -4.07 9.65
CA ARG A 166 8.93 -4.03 10.74
C ARG A 166 8.52 -3.11 11.90
N LYS A 167 7.55 -2.23 11.69
CA LYS A 167 6.99 -1.31 12.68
C LYS A 167 5.46 -1.38 12.65
N PRO A 168 4.78 -1.14 13.78
CA PRO A 168 3.32 -1.02 13.79
C PRO A 168 2.83 0.06 12.83
N VAL A 169 1.76 -0.26 12.09
CA VAL A 169 1.07 0.64 11.17
C VAL A 169 -0.43 0.56 11.40
N ASP A 170 -1.14 1.60 10.98
CA ASP A 170 -2.58 1.55 10.80
C ASP A 170 -2.88 1.13 9.36
N LEU A 171 -3.96 0.37 9.17
CA LEU A 171 -4.50 0.02 7.86
C LEU A 171 -5.89 0.63 7.73
N TRP A 172 -6.10 1.41 6.68
CA TRP A 172 -7.44 1.77 6.23
C TRP A 172 -7.79 0.94 5.00
N CYS A 173 -9.01 0.42 4.97
CA CYS A 173 -9.49 -0.41 3.87
C CYS A 173 -10.89 0.04 3.49
N PHE A 174 -11.10 0.37 2.22
CA PHE A 174 -12.39 0.82 1.70
C PHE A 174 -12.55 0.45 0.21
N PRO A 175 -13.78 0.41 -0.32
CA PRO A 175 -13.99 0.12 -1.74
C PRO A 175 -13.23 1.09 -2.64
N ALA A 176 -12.59 0.57 -3.70
CA ALA A 176 -11.84 1.43 -4.61
C ALA A 176 -12.82 2.35 -5.39
N PRO A 177 -12.58 3.67 -5.41
CA PRO A 177 -13.41 4.59 -6.17
C PRO A 177 -13.30 4.33 -7.69
N ALA A 178 -14.38 4.59 -8.42
CA ALA A 178 -14.47 4.30 -9.86
C ALA A 178 -13.36 4.98 -10.72
N GLN A 179 -12.79 6.07 -10.19
CA GLN A 179 -11.69 6.83 -10.79
C GLN A 179 -10.37 6.07 -11.01
N TYR A 180 -10.24 4.86 -10.47
CA TYR A 180 -9.10 3.96 -10.72
C TYR A 180 -9.22 3.19 -12.05
N GLY A 181 -10.06 3.66 -12.99
CA GLY A 181 -10.40 2.90 -14.21
C GLY A 181 -11.17 1.61 -13.90
N CYS A 182 -11.61 1.50 -12.66
CA CYS A 182 -12.36 0.40 -12.10
C CYS A 182 -13.83 0.75 -12.27
N THR A 183 -14.62 -0.09 -12.92
CA THR A 183 -16.09 0.09 -12.86
C THR A 183 -16.53 0.00 -11.38
N ALA A 184 -17.71 0.55 -11.05
CA ALA A 184 -18.29 0.37 -9.71
C ALA A 184 -18.40 -1.13 -9.32
N ASP A 185 -18.37 -2.01 -10.33
CA ASP A 185 -18.29 -3.46 -10.23
C ASP A 185 -16.90 -4.01 -10.59
N SER A 186 -15.81 -3.34 -10.27
CA SER A 186 -14.46 -3.85 -10.59
C SER A 186 -14.02 -4.99 -9.66
N GLY A 187 -14.62 -5.09 -8.48
CA GLY A 187 -14.07 -5.92 -7.40
C GLY A 187 -12.71 -5.38 -6.93
N ALA A 188 -12.50 -4.07 -6.93
CA ALA A 188 -11.28 -3.46 -6.42
C ALA A 188 -11.46 -2.92 -4.99
N VAL A 189 -10.39 -3.00 -4.20
CA VAL A 189 -10.28 -2.47 -2.85
C VAL A 189 -9.11 -1.51 -2.77
N THR A 190 -9.27 -0.40 -2.04
CA THR A 190 -8.17 0.48 -1.68
C THR A 190 -7.67 0.11 -0.29
N LEU A 191 -6.37 -0.13 -0.19
CA LEU A 191 -5.66 -0.25 1.08
C LEU A 191 -4.77 0.97 1.28
N VAL A 192 -4.81 1.54 2.48
CA VAL A 192 -3.93 2.64 2.89
C VAL A 192 -3.15 2.21 4.13
N ILE A 193 -1.87 1.93 3.95
CA ILE A 193 -0.95 1.63 5.04
C ILE A 193 -0.43 2.96 5.56
N ASN A 194 -0.68 3.29 6.82
CA ASN A 194 -0.33 4.61 7.34
C ASN A 194 0.25 4.57 8.75
N THR A 195 1.02 5.60 9.10
CA THR A 195 1.70 5.69 10.39
C THR A 195 2.08 7.14 10.68
N ASN A 196 2.15 7.51 11.95
CA ASN A 196 2.64 8.82 12.35
C ASN A 196 4.17 8.86 12.22
N VAL A 197 4.66 9.94 11.65
CA VAL A 197 6.07 10.22 11.40
C VAL A 197 6.45 11.44 12.21
N GLU A 198 7.43 11.27 13.09
CA GLU A 198 8.09 12.34 13.84
C GLU A 198 9.58 12.29 13.49
N ILE A 199 10.12 13.41 12.98
CA ILE A 199 11.51 13.50 12.54
C ILE A 199 12.14 14.77 13.11
N GLU A 200 13.10 14.60 14.02
CA GLU A 200 13.92 15.72 14.49
C GLU A 200 14.75 16.34 13.36
N GLY A 201 15.24 17.55 13.58
CA GLY A 201 16.11 18.24 12.62
C GLY A 201 17.39 17.45 12.32
N GLY A 202 17.73 17.32 11.03
CA GLY A 202 18.90 16.58 10.57
C GLY A 202 18.80 15.05 10.72
N LYS A 203 17.63 14.50 11.07
CA LYS A 203 17.41 13.06 11.24
C LYS A 203 16.65 12.45 10.06
N SER A 204 16.63 11.13 10.06
CA SER A 204 15.85 10.33 9.13
C SER A 204 14.91 9.39 9.86
N TRP A 205 13.77 9.10 9.24
CA TRP A 205 12.80 8.12 9.67
C TRP A 205 12.66 7.04 8.61
N THR A 206 12.35 5.80 9.03
CA THR A 206 12.22 4.66 8.12
C THR A 206 10.99 3.80 8.40
N LEU A 207 10.39 3.27 7.34
CA LEU A 207 9.38 2.20 7.37
C LEU A 207 9.80 1.11 6.41
N MET A 208 9.71 -0.14 6.85
CA MET A 208 10.15 -1.30 6.08
C MET A 208 9.06 -2.38 6.15
N GLY A 209 8.86 -3.05 5.03
CA GLY A 209 7.95 -4.19 4.96
C GLY A 209 8.20 -5.07 3.75
N ASP A 210 7.48 -6.18 3.70
CA ASP A 210 7.45 -7.11 2.60
C ASP A 210 6.03 -7.59 2.30
N LEU A 211 5.78 -7.82 1.03
CA LEU A 211 4.55 -8.35 0.48
C LEU A 211 4.86 -9.69 -0.17
N VAL A 212 4.35 -10.77 0.40
CA VAL A 212 4.55 -12.14 -0.09
C VAL A 212 3.29 -12.62 -0.78
N PHE A 213 3.43 -13.14 -1.99
CA PHE A 213 2.36 -13.74 -2.76
C PHE A 213 2.41 -15.26 -2.64
N ARG A 214 1.28 -15.87 -2.30
CA ARG A 214 1.10 -17.32 -2.23
C ARG A 214 -0.10 -17.75 -3.04
N LYS A 215 -0.01 -18.95 -3.58
CA LYS A 215 -1.15 -19.64 -4.17
C LYS A 215 -1.98 -20.30 -3.07
N LEU A 216 -3.25 -19.98 -3.01
CA LEU A 216 -4.22 -20.73 -2.21
C LEU A 216 -4.63 -21.99 -2.97
N ARG A 217 -4.76 -23.10 -2.24
CA ARG A 217 -5.38 -24.31 -2.79
C ARG A 217 -6.88 -24.06 -2.86
N ILE A 218 -7.39 -23.85 -4.07
CA ILE A 218 -8.83 -23.83 -4.33
C ILE A 218 -9.34 -25.24 -4.04
N LYS A 219 -10.11 -25.40 -2.96
CA LYS A 219 -10.90 -26.63 -2.77
C LYS A 219 -11.99 -26.58 -3.83
N ARG A 220 -11.86 -27.42 -4.87
CA ARG A 220 -12.94 -27.64 -5.83
C ARG A 220 -13.99 -28.53 -5.15
N ASP A 221 -14.79 -27.93 -4.29
CA ASP A 221 -16.03 -28.53 -3.79
C ASP A 221 -17.20 -27.91 -4.56
N ILE A 222 -17.08 -27.84 -5.89
CA ILE A 222 -18.25 -27.67 -6.76
C ILE A 222 -18.60 -29.09 -7.17
N ALA A 223 -19.61 -29.62 -6.51
CA ALA A 223 -20.29 -30.84 -6.93
C ALA A 223 -20.62 -30.73 -8.42
N ASP A 224 -20.28 -31.78 -9.16
CA ASP A 224 -20.90 -32.09 -10.44
C ASP A 224 -22.40 -32.31 -10.19
N GLU A 225 -23.18 -31.22 -10.11
CA GLU A 225 -24.62 -31.28 -10.36
C GLU A 225 -24.83 -30.86 -11.83
N ILE A 226 -24.66 -31.87 -12.70
CA ILE A 226 -25.32 -31.95 -14.01
C ILE A 226 -26.67 -32.63 -13.78
#